data_AF-A0A9X2NTZ0-F1
#
_entry.id   AF-A0A9X2NTZ0-F1
#
_cell.length_a   1.000
_cell.length_b   1.000
_cell.length_c   1.000
_cell.angle_alpha   90.00
_cell.angle_beta   90.00
_cell.angle_gamma   90.00
#
_symmetry.space_group_name_H-M   'P 1'
#
loop_
_entity.id
_entity.type
_entity.pdbx_description
1 polymer ?
#
loop_
_entity_poly.entity_id
_entity_poly.type
_entity_poly.pdbx_seq_one_letter_code
_entity_poly.pdbx_strand_id
1 'polypeptide(L)'
;MIDIKDIQGNTRFSTGINPGAKGKFSLMKEDYVVLPFNTLSPVDFQVGDYVDLRGVLDASMGGKLAKIYQIVDIPYPTYKNGGYSYELRFDAYYFKWKTKIFKYTPEYGGLEASWSLTASLDIQMGVFLRNLKALGYTYGGKDFTFSIDSSVENSSKLMTYENMNLIDAMFSMAEKWGCDCWVTDHVINFGRCEFSDTVTIELGKEAKDISRSDSKGTYATRIYAFGSTRNIPTNYRPIDQSAVVNGIVQKRLMLPAGTPYVDAREGLSDLEAIEAVVVFDDIYPKRVGEITDVSSYESEVNNEDGTNTKATFYRFTDTGISFSKEYILEGQELKIKFESGKLNGMEFGVAFNPLGLTEKNDDGTWNPDAQLWEIVQNEDYGRSLPDEVLFPSKGDKYVLSGWNAEKISELGLVATAEQELLEAARKYVAKTCIDDGTYTATLNSIWVHKDQINHSFDIGQRINLVNPAYFKDGRLSRVIGFEINLDKPYDSPQYTIGESTAYSRLSDIETQVEELTFKGQTFTGSGGSNIYVIKTNDATAASNFNVFSALRTLRMFLRKDASDVAEEVITFLKGLLIGKNGSGITVRELYPTTVLPNMSLYSTIQHYSVINSLITAYIHYLSDSCILHHYKKPTKLI
;
A
#
# COMPACT_ATOMS: atom_id res chain seq x y z
N MET A 1 6.87 -34.45 25.15
CA MET A 1 5.52 -33.98 24.81
C MET A 1 5.50 -32.47 25.00
N ILE A 2 4.82 -31.75 24.11
CA ILE A 2 4.58 -30.31 24.16
C ILE A 2 3.13 -30.12 24.57
N ASP A 3 2.90 -29.29 25.58
CA ASP A 3 1.56 -28.92 26.03
C ASP A 3 1.09 -27.66 25.30
N ILE A 4 -0.09 -27.74 24.71
CA ILE A 4 -0.84 -26.59 24.21
C ILE A 4 -1.75 -26.13 25.34
N LYS A 5 -1.56 -24.89 25.79
CA LYS A 5 -2.22 -24.33 26.96
C LYS A 5 -3.15 -23.19 26.57
N ASP A 6 -4.24 -23.03 27.32
CA ASP A 6 -5.07 -21.83 27.25
C ASP A 6 -4.37 -20.62 27.89
N ILE A 7 -4.97 -19.43 27.74
CA ILE A 7 -4.42 -18.19 28.31
C ILE A 7 -4.35 -18.18 29.84
N GLN A 8 -5.05 -19.09 30.53
CA GLN A 8 -4.98 -19.30 31.98
C GLN A 8 -3.87 -20.30 32.38
N GLY A 9 -3.23 -20.96 31.40
CA GLY A 9 -2.17 -21.93 31.61
C GLY A 9 -2.65 -23.38 31.75
N ASN A 10 -3.94 -23.66 31.54
CA ASN A 10 -4.47 -25.03 31.57
C ASN A 10 -4.16 -25.75 30.26
N THR A 11 -3.71 -26.99 30.34
CA THR A 11 -3.46 -27.80 29.15
C THR A 11 -4.77 -28.15 28.43
N ARG A 12 -4.91 -27.71 27.17
CA ARG A 12 -5.99 -28.12 26.26
C ARG A 12 -5.68 -29.43 25.56
N PHE A 13 -4.42 -29.61 25.16
CA PHE A 13 -3.96 -30.79 24.44
C PHE A 13 -2.45 -30.96 24.59
N SER A 14 -1.96 -32.20 24.47
CA SER A 14 -0.53 -32.50 24.48
C SER A 14 -0.17 -33.31 23.24
N THR A 15 0.88 -32.89 22.54
CA THR A 15 1.38 -33.58 21.33
C THR A 15 2.88 -33.77 21.36
N GLY A 16 3.38 -34.77 20.65
CA GLY A 16 4.80 -34.85 20.30
C GLY A 16 5.16 -33.84 19.20
N ILE A 17 6.46 -33.72 18.94
CA ILE A 17 6.94 -33.13 17.69
C ILE A 17 6.83 -34.20 16.61
N ASN A 18 5.73 -34.18 15.87
CA ASN A 18 5.43 -35.17 14.85
C ASN A 18 6.07 -34.81 13.50
N PRO A 19 6.24 -35.78 12.58
CA PRO A 19 6.70 -35.49 11.23
C PRO A 19 5.90 -34.37 10.55
N GLY A 20 6.61 -33.43 9.93
CA GLY A 20 6.03 -32.22 9.33
C GLY A 20 5.96 -31.02 10.29
N ALA A 21 6.31 -31.20 11.57
CA ALA A 21 6.51 -30.07 12.48
C ALA A 21 7.66 -29.20 11.98
N LYS A 22 7.47 -27.88 11.97
CA LYS A 22 8.47 -26.95 11.46
C LYS A 22 8.45 -25.62 12.17
N GLY A 23 9.60 -24.96 12.23
CA GLY A 23 9.73 -23.57 12.63
C GLY A 23 10.18 -22.73 11.46
N LYS A 24 9.61 -21.54 11.34
CA LYS A 24 9.89 -20.63 10.23
C LYS A 24 10.02 -19.20 10.73
N PHE A 25 11.04 -18.52 10.23
CA PHE A 25 11.25 -17.10 10.44
C PHE A 25 11.55 -16.43 9.11
N SER A 26 11.04 -15.21 8.92
CA SER A 26 11.44 -14.30 7.87
C SER A 26 11.38 -12.88 8.41
N LEU A 27 12.51 -12.18 8.33
CA LEU A 27 12.68 -10.83 8.85
C LEU A 27 11.56 -9.92 8.32
N MET A 28 10.98 -9.12 9.21
CA MET A 28 9.84 -8.23 8.90
C MET A 28 8.65 -8.91 8.21
N LYS A 29 8.43 -10.22 8.39
CA LYS A 29 7.34 -10.94 7.72
C LYS A 29 6.62 -11.93 8.62
N GLU A 30 7.33 -12.91 9.16
CA GLU A 30 6.73 -14.01 9.92
C GLU A 30 7.72 -14.66 10.91
N ASP A 31 7.21 -15.15 12.04
CA ASP A 31 7.93 -15.98 13.02
C ASP A 31 6.91 -16.92 13.66
N TYR A 32 6.94 -18.19 13.28
CA TYR A 32 5.94 -19.16 13.71
C TYR A 32 6.48 -20.60 13.73
N VAL A 33 5.74 -21.46 14.41
CA VAL A 33 5.89 -22.92 14.36
C VAL A 33 4.61 -23.58 13.89
N VAL A 34 4.74 -24.74 13.27
CA VAL A 34 3.63 -25.62 12.89
C VAL A 34 3.77 -26.94 13.64
N LEU A 35 2.70 -27.37 14.30
CA LEU A 35 2.63 -28.65 15.00
C LEU A 35 1.51 -29.50 14.39
N PRO A 36 1.84 -30.51 13.55
CA PRO A 36 0.85 -31.41 13.00
C PRO A 36 0.50 -32.52 13.99
N PHE A 37 -0.78 -32.90 14.06
CA PHE A 37 -1.25 -34.05 14.85
C PHE A 37 -2.64 -34.50 14.40
N ASN A 38 -3.03 -35.70 14.84
CA ASN A 38 -4.35 -36.28 14.55
C ASN A 38 -5.08 -36.60 15.85
N THR A 39 -6.40 -36.43 15.85
CA THR A 39 -7.27 -36.74 16.98
C THR A 39 -8.54 -37.45 16.52
N LEU A 40 -9.17 -38.24 17.41
CA LEU A 40 -10.46 -38.89 17.13
C LEU A 40 -11.66 -37.97 17.36
N SER A 41 -11.47 -36.88 18.08
CA SER A 41 -12.50 -35.88 18.39
C SER A 41 -11.88 -34.50 18.27
N PRO A 42 -12.65 -33.50 17.80
CA PRO A 42 -12.10 -32.17 17.58
C PRO A 42 -11.71 -31.54 18.91
N VAL A 43 -10.58 -30.85 18.91
CA VAL A 43 -10.12 -30.02 20.02
C VAL A 43 -10.50 -28.57 19.71
N ASP A 44 -11.10 -27.91 20.69
CA ASP A 44 -11.52 -26.51 20.61
C ASP A 44 -10.36 -25.60 21.02
N PHE A 45 -9.69 -25.04 20.01
CA PHE A 45 -8.60 -24.08 20.17
C PHE A 45 -9.11 -22.65 20.02
N GLN A 46 -8.52 -21.75 20.80
CA GLN A 46 -8.89 -20.34 20.87
C GLN A 46 -7.70 -19.45 20.54
N VAL A 47 -7.98 -18.24 20.06
CA VAL A 47 -6.93 -17.22 19.88
C VAL A 47 -6.27 -16.95 21.23
N GLY A 48 -4.94 -17.01 21.26
CA GLY A 48 -4.13 -16.86 22.46
C GLY A 48 -3.75 -18.16 23.16
N ASP A 49 -4.32 -19.31 22.78
CA ASP A 49 -3.75 -20.59 23.19
C ASP A 49 -2.30 -20.69 22.72
N TYR A 50 -1.42 -21.26 23.54
CA TYR A 50 0.02 -21.16 23.32
C TYR A 50 0.77 -22.45 23.61
N VAL A 51 1.95 -22.55 23.01
CA VAL A 51 2.99 -23.52 23.33
C VAL A 51 4.21 -22.77 23.85
N ASP A 52 4.80 -23.30 24.91
CA ASP A 52 6.06 -22.81 25.44
C ASP A 52 7.19 -23.70 24.95
N LEU A 53 7.98 -23.20 24.01
CA LEU A 53 9.12 -23.93 23.46
C LEU A 53 10.44 -23.53 24.11
N ARG A 54 10.43 -22.72 25.18
CA ARG A 54 11.64 -22.45 25.96
C ARG A 54 12.12 -23.75 26.60
N GLY A 55 13.39 -24.11 26.44
CA GLY A 55 13.90 -25.42 26.89
C GLY A 55 13.64 -26.56 25.91
N VAL A 56 12.92 -26.32 24.81
CA VAL A 56 12.59 -27.33 23.79
C VAL A 56 13.51 -27.14 22.60
N LEU A 57 14.27 -28.18 22.25
CA LEU A 57 15.26 -28.16 21.16
C LEU A 57 16.45 -27.17 21.35
N ASP A 58 16.64 -26.63 22.56
CA ASP A 58 17.74 -25.71 22.89
C ASP A 58 19.13 -26.29 22.52
N ALA A 59 19.34 -27.59 22.72
CA ALA A 59 20.60 -28.27 22.42
C ALA A 59 20.82 -28.59 20.93
N SER A 60 19.78 -28.54 20.09
CA SER A 60 19.84 -28.93 18.67
C SER A 60 19.68 -27.75 17.70
N MET A 61 19.22 -26.59 18.17
CA MET A 61 18.98 -25.41 17.32
C MET A 61 19.55 -24.11 17.89
N GLY A 62 20.42 -24.18 18.90
CA GLY A 62 21.02 -22.99 19.51
C GLY A 62 20.00 -22.00 20.09
N GLY A 63 18.83 -22.48 20.53
CA GLY A 63 17.79 -21.67 21.17
C GLY A 63 16.98 -20.74 20.25
N LYS A 64 17.16 -20.81 18.92
CA LYS A 64 16.50 -19.90 17.95
C LYS A 64 14.97 -19.85 18.03
N LEU A 65 14.35 -20.98 18.39
CA LEU A 65 12.91 -21.15 18.54
C LEU A 65 12.51 -21.32 20.02
N ALA A 66 13.41 -21.00 20.96
CA ALA A 66 13.16 -21.09 22.39
C ALA A 66 12.35 -19.88 22.88
N LYS A 67 11.09 -19.80 22.44
CA LYS A 67 10.15 -18.72 22.79
C LYS A 67 8.73 -19.27 22.92
N ILE A 68 7.85 -18.42 23.42
CA ILE A 68 6.41 -18.73 23.44
C ILE A 68 5.84 -18.44 22.05
N TYR A 69 5.06 -19.40 21.55
CA TYR A 69 4.28 -19.28 20.32
C TYR A 69 2.79 -19.44 20.63
N GLN A 70 1.92 -18.68 19.98
CA GLN A 70 0.48 -18.65 20.27
C GLN A 70 -0.36 -18.61 19.00
N ILE A 71 -1.60 -19.07 19.10
CA ILE A 71 -2.59 -18.99 18.02
C ILE A 71 -3.02 -17.54 17.85
N VAL A 72 -2.79 -16.99 16.67
CA VAL A 72 -3.24 -15.64 16.28
C VAL A 72 -4.46 -15.71 15.36
N ASP A 73 -4.54 -16.75 14.53
CA ASP A 73 -5.64 -17.03 13.62
C ASP A 73 -6.27 -18.39 13.98
N ILE A 74 -7.61 -18.45 14.08
CA ILE A 74 -8.31 -19.67 14.53
C ILE A 74 -8.09 -20.81 13.51
N PRO A 75 -7.56 -21.95 13.95
CA PRO A 75 -7.32 -23.10 13.08
C PRO A 75 -8.59 -23.95 12.94
N TYR A 76 -8.80 -24.51 11.74
CA TYR A 76 -9.85 -25.50 11.50
C TYR A 76 -9.23 -26.83 11.08
N PRO A 77 -9.59 -27.95 11.73
CA PRO A 77 -9.07 -29.25 11.33
C PRO A 77 -9.65 -29.71 9.99
N THR A 78 -8.89 -30.55 9.31
CA THR A 78 -9.39 -31.33 8.18
C THR A 78 -9.87 -32.69 8.67
N TYR A 79 -11.13 -33.06 8.39
CA TYR A 79 -11.65 -34.38 8.72
C TYR A 79 -11.24 -35.41 7.66
N LYS A 80 -10.53 -36.48 8.08
CA LYS A 80 -10.06 -37.56 7.19
C LYS A 80 -9.99 -38.89 7.94
N ASN A 81 -10.41 -39.97 7.29
CA ASN A 81 -10.30 -41.35 7.80
C ASN A 81 -10.87 -41.57 9.21
N GLY A 82 -11.97 -40.90 9.57
CA GLY A 82 -12.60 -41.06 10.89
C GLY A 82 -11.95 -40.25 12.02
N GLY A 83 -11.06 -39.32 11.69
CA GLY A 83 -10.44 -38.40 12.65
C GLY A 83 -10.21 -37.00 12.09
N TYR A 84 -9.64 -36.15 12.93
CA TYR A 84 -9.36 -34.74 12.67
C TYR A 84 -7.85 -34.53 12.59
N SER A 85 -7.39 -34.08 11.43
CA SER A 85 -6.00 -33.73 11.16
C SER A 85 -5.82 -32.23 11.34
N TYR A 86 -4.82 -31.85 12.14
CA TYR A 86 -4.46 -30.47 12.39
C TYR A 86 -3.06 -30.18 11.83
N GLU A 87 -2.89 -28.99 11.26
CA GLU A 87 -1.60 -28.35 10.99
C GLU A 87 -1.59 -27.01 11.73
N LEU A 88 -1.48 -27.07 13.06
CA LEU A 88 -1.64 -25.87 13.89
C LEU A 88 -0.45 -24.93 13.74
N ARG A 89 -0.71 -23.72 13.26
CA ARG A 89 0.25 -22.61 13.28
C ARG A 89 0.16 -21.86 14.61
N PHE A 90 1.31 -21.66 15.25
CA PHE A 90 1.48 -20.79 16.40
C PHE A 90 2.52 -19.72 16.06
N ASP A 91 2.16 -18.45 16.12
CA ASP A 91 3.03 -17.31 15.85
C ASP A 91 3.73 -16.84 17.14
N ALA A 92 4.94 -16.29 17.01
CA ALA A 92 5.72 -15.80 18.15
C ALA A 92 4.92 -14.82 19.02
N TYR A 93 5.27 -14.76 20.31
CA TYR A 93 4.53 -13.97 21.33
C TYR A 93 4.20 -12.52 20.93
N TYR A 94 5.06 -11.86 20.14
CA TYR A 94 4.86 -10.48 19.68
C TYR A 94 3.89 -10.37 18.49
N PHE A 95 3.65 -11.43 17.71
CA PHE A 95 2.74 -11.37 16.55
C PHE A 95 1.26 -11.21 16.93
N LYS A 96 0.87 -11.41 18.20
CA LYS A 96 -0.48 -11.08 18.68
C LYS A 96 -0.81 -9.60 18.59
N TRP A 97 0.21 -8.73 18.49
CA TRP A 97 0.02 -7.31 18.22
C TRP A 97 -0.68 -7.06 16.87
N LYS A 98 -0.59 -8.00 15.91
CA LYS A 98 -1.33 -7.96 14.64
C LYS A 98 -2.85 -7.87 14.82
N THR A 99 -3.37 -8.34 15.95
CA THR A 99 -4.81 -8.32 16.27
C THR A 99 -5.28 -7.00 16.89
N LYS A 100 -4.39 -6.00 17.01
CA LYS A 100 -4.63 -4.76 17.74
C LYS A 100 -4.34 -3.56 16.86
N ILE A 101 -5.30 -2.64 16.80
CA ILE A 101 -5.19 -1.38 16.07
C ILE A 101 -4.18 -0.47 16.77
N PHE A 102 -3.33 0.20 15.99
CA PHE A 102 -2.38 1.19 16.48
C PHE A 102 -3.06 2.55 16.68
N LYS A 103 -3.08 3.04 17.92
CA LYS A 103 -3.79 4.27 18.30
C LYS A 103 -2.82 5.37 18.74
N TYR A 104 -3.18 6.63 18.51
CA TYR A 104 -2.37 7.76 18.96
C TYR A 104 -2.39 7.94 20.50
N THR A 105 -3.58 7.84 21.11
CA THR A 105 -3.85 8.00 22.56
C THR A 105 -4.51 6.76 23.16
N PRO A 106 -3.78 5.63 23.27
CA PRO A 106 -4.36 4.36 23.70
C PRO A 106 -4.88 4.35 25.14
N GLU A 107 -4.40 5.25 26.02
CA GLU A 107 -4.73 5.29 27.44
C GLU A 107 -6.15 5.76 27.73
N TYR A 108 -6.68 6.66 26.90
CA TYR A 108 -7.95 7.34 27.13
C TYR A 108 -9.10 6.77 26.30
N GLY A 109 -8.90 5.60 25.69
CA GLY A 109 -9.93 4.95 24.86
C GLY A 109 -10.24 5.69 23.56
N GLY A 110 -9.36 6.60 23.10
CA GLY A 110 -9.50 7.28 21.82
C GLY A 110 -9.83 6.31 20.69
N LEU A 111 -10.81 6.70 19.87
CA LEU A 111 -11.25 5.93 18.69
C LEU A 111 -10.42 6.23 17.44
N GLU A 112 -9.51 7.19 17.53
CA GLU A 112 -8.69 7.65 16.40
C GLU A 112 -7.67 6.58 16.01
N ALA A 113 -8.04 5.81 14.99
CA ALA A 113 -7.27 4.74 14.37
C ALA A 113 -6.59 5.20 13.07
N SER A 114 -6.89 6.42 12.62
CA SER A 114 -6.23 7.08 11.50
C SER A 114 -5.65 8.40 11.97
N TRP A 115 -4.33 8.57 11.83
CA TRP A 115 -3.62 9.76 12.29
C TRP A 115 -2.28 9.88 11.59
N SER A 116 -1.77 11.11 11.55
CA SER A 116 -0.43 11.39 11.02
C SER A 116 0.45 11.99 12.11
N LEU A 117 1.74 11.66 12.06
CA LEU A 117 2.73 12.23 12.95
C LEU A 117 4.04 12.44 12.20
N THR A 118 4.49 13.69 12.17
CA THR A 118 5.84 14.04 11.71
C THR A 118 6.76 14.07 12.91
N ALA A 119 7.55 13.01 13.08
CA ALA A 119 8.48 12.90 14.20
C ALA A 119 9.61 11.93 13.87
N SER A 120 10.65 11.94 14.70
CA SER A 120 11.75 10.97 14.66
C SER A 120 11.30 9.58 15.11
N LEU A 121 12.07 8.54 14.76
CA LEU A 121 11.68 7.15 14.98
C LEU A 121 11.50 6.82 16.47
N ASP A 122 12.31 7.41 17.36
CA ASP A 122 12.17 7.26 18.80
C ASP A 122 10.84 7.80 19.34
N ILE A 123 10.35 8.92 18.78
CA ILE A 123 9.05 9.49 19.15
C ILE A 123 7.90 8.64 18.62
N GLN A 124 7.99 8.12 17.38
CA GLN A 124 7.03 7.15 16.83
C GLN A 124 6.95 5.90 17.73
N MET A 125 8.10 5.37 18.13
CA MET A 125 8.19 4.22 19.04
C MET A 125 7.68 4.53 20.45
N GLY A 126 7.77 5.78 20.90
CA GLY A 126 7.11 6.23 22.12
C GLY A 126 5.60 6.00 22.08
N VAL A 127 4.93 6.33 20.97
CA VAL A 127 3.50 6.05 20.76
C VAL A 127 3.25 4.54 20.69
N PHE A 128 4.14 3.80 20.03
CA PHE A 128 4.07 2.33 19.93
C PHE A 128 4.08 1.64 21.29
N LEU A 129 5.05 1.97 22.14
CA LEU A 129 5.17 1.38 23.48
C LEU A 129 3.99 1.75 24.39
N ARG A 130 3.42 2.95 24.25
CA ARG A 130 2.18 3.32 24.95
C ARG A 130 1.02 2.38 24.61
N ASN A 131 0.90 1.96 23.35
CA ASN A 131 -0.12 0.98 22.96
C ASN A 131 0.13 -0.38 23.61
N LEU A 132 1.36 -0.88 23.56
CA LEU A 132 1.71 -2.15 24.19
C LEU A 132 1.41 -2.14 25.68
N LYS A 133 1.76 -1.04 26.36
CA LYS A 133 1.53 -0.84 27.79
C LYS A 133 0.04 -0.77 28.14
N ALA A 134 -0.75 0.01 27.40
CA ALA A 134 -2.20 0.11 27.61
C ALA A 134 -2.92 -1.23 27.41
N LEU A 135 -2.39 -2.09 26.52
CA LEU A 135 -2.90 -3.43 26.25
C LEU A 135 -2.37 -4.50 27.23
N GLY A 136 -1.45 -4.13 28.13
CA GLY A 136 -0.86 -5.04 29.12
C GLY A 136 0.14 -6.06 28.55
N TYR A 137 0.71 -5.79 27.37
CA TYR A 137 1.72 -6.69 26.80
C TYR A 137 3.06 -6.57 27.52
N THR A 138 3.55 -7.71 28.00
CA THR A 138 4.87 -7.84 28.64
C THR A 138 5.56 -9.12 28.16
N TYR A 139 6.89 -9.18 28.31
CA TYR A 139 7.66 -10.40 28.09
C TYR A 139 8.39 -10.77 29.39
N GLY A 140 8.09 -11.94 29.95
CA GLY A 140 8.65 -12.36 31.24
C GLY A 140 8.35 -11.38 32.39
N GLY A 141 7.22 -10.66 32.32
CA GLY A 141 6.83 -9.63 33.29
C GLY A 141 7.53 -8.28 33.10
N LYS A 142 8.35 -8.11 32.06
CA LYS A 142 9.00 -6.85 31.71
C LYS A 142 8.21 -6.10 30.63
N ASP A 143 8.12 -4.79 30.78
CA ASP A 143 7.61 -3.90 29.73
C ASP A 143 8.52 -3.98 28.49
N PHE A 144 7.92 -3.83 27.31
CA PHE A 144 8.68 -3.73 26.07
C PHE A 144 9.45 -2.41 25.99
N THR A 145 10.65 -2.47 25.43
CA THR A 145 11.51 -1.33 25.11
C THR A 145 11.92 -1.38 23.64
N PHE A 146 12.58 -0.34 23.16
CA PHE A 146 13.15 -0.33 21.81
C PHE A 146 14.65 0.02 21.84
N SER A 147 15.35 -0.35 20.77
CA SER A 147 16.72 0.05 20.48
C SER A 147 16.79 0.50 19.03
N ILE A 148 17.42 1.64 18.77
CA ILE A 148 17.68 2.16 17.43
C ILE A 148 19.20 2.16 17.24
N ASP A 149 19.68 1.38 16.27
CA ASP A 149 21.10 1.31 15.95
C ASP A 149 21.61 2.66 15.41
N SER A 150 22.87 2.99 15.69
CA SER A 150 23.53 4.20 15.21
C SER A 150 23.53 4.34 13.67
N SER A 151 23.35 3.25 12.92
CA SER A 151 23.22 3.28 11.47
C SER A 151 21.90 3.89 10.99
N VAL A 152 20.90 4.01 11.85
CA VAL A 152 19.58 4.55 11.50
C VAL A 152 19.57 6.04 11.79
N GLU A 153 19.41 6.85 10.75
CA GLU A 153 19.28 8.29 10.89
C GLU A 153 18.00 8.63 11.65
N ASN A 154 18.12 9.23 12.83
CA ASN A 154 16.95 9.61 13.65
C ASN A 154 16.34 10.95 13.19
N SER A 155 16.07 11.08 11.89
CA SER A 155 15.43 12.25 11.29
C SER A 155 13.91 12.21 11.45
N SER A 156 13.29 13.39 11.53
CA SER A 156 11.84 13.54 11.57
C SER A 156 11.23 13.22 10.21
N LYS A 157 10.32 12.26 10.15
CA LYS A 157 9.58 11.91 8.93
C LYS A 157 8.09 11.91 9.20
N LEU A 158 7.31 12.36 8.22
CA LEU A 158 5.86 12.23 8.23
C LEU A 158 5.50 10.75 8.04
N MET A 159 4.81 10.19 9.04
CA MET A 159 4.12 8.91 8.95
C MET A 159 2.61 9.15 9.00
N THR A 160 1.87 8.43 8.16
CA THR A 160 0.41 8.39 8.20
C THR A 160 -0.01 6.95 8.43
N TYR A 161 -0.85 6.73 9.42
CA TYR A 161 -1.41 5.43 9.77
C TYR A 161 -2.91 5.47 9.49
N GLU A 162 -3.42 4.48 8.76
CA GLU A 162 -4.84 4.40 8.41
C GLU A 162 -5.42 3.05 8.86
N ASN A 163 -6.05 3.03 10.03
CA ASN A 163 -6.61 1.81 10.65
C ASN A 163 -5.63 0.63 10.70
N MET A 164 -4.33 0.92 10.83
CA MET A 164 -3.26 -0.05 10.75
C MET A 164 -3.11 -0.82 12.08
N ASN A 165 -2.79 -2.12 12.02
CA ASN A 165 -2.45 -2.87 13.24
C ASN A 165 -1.00 -2.60 13.68
N LEU A 166 -0.69 -2.94 14.94
CA LEU A 166 0.63 -2.68 15.53
C LEU A 166 1.79 -3.35 14.77
N ILE A 167 1.64 -4.58 14.26
CA ILE A 167 2.74 -5.23 13.52
C ILE A 167 3.03 -4.48 12.21
N ASP A 168 1.98 -4.14 11.46
CA ASP A 168 2.14 -3.45 10.19
C ASP A 168 2.63 -2.00 10.41
N ALA A 169 2.24 -1.35 11.51
CA ALA A 169 2.76 -0.04 11.92
C ALA A 169 4.26 -0.10 12.25
N MET A 170 4.69 -1.11 12.99
CA MET A 170 6.11 -1.31 13.33
C MET A 170 6.96 -1.57 12.08
N PHE A 171 6.47 -2.37 11.13
CA PHE A 171 7.20 -2.63 9.88
C PHE A 171 7.21 -1.43 8.93
N SER A 172 6.12 -0.66 8.83
CA SER A 172 6.10 0.58 8.04
C SER A 172 7.04 1.65 8.60
N MET A 173 7.21 1.73 9.93
CA MET A 173 8.27 2.56 10.54
C MET A 173 9.66 2.11 10.07
N ALA A 174 9.96 0.82 10.11
CA ALA A 174 11.27 0.32 9.67
C ALA A 174 11.55 0.66 8.19
N GLU A 175 10.53 0.47 7.33
CA GLU A 175 10.59 0.78 5.91
C GLU A 175 10.80 2.28 5.64
N LYS A 176 10.04 3.16 6.31
CA LYS A 176 10.19 4.62 6.15
C LYS A 176 11.57 5.11 6.59
N TRP A 177 12.19 4.47 7.58
CA TRP A 177 13.55 4.76 8.02
C TRP A 177 14.63 3.95 7.27
N GLY A 178 14.25 3.10 6.32
CA GLY A 178 15.18 2.34 5.49
C GLY A 178 16.02 1.33 6.28
N CYS A 179 15.46 0.76 7.34
CA CYS A 179 16.13 -0.18 8.24
C CYS A 179 15.33 -1.48 8.41
N ASP A 180 15.95 -2.47 9.03
CA ASP A 180 15.27 -3.70 9.45
C ASP A 180 14.64 -3.54 10.84
N CYS A 181 13.60 -4.32 11.11
CA CYS A 181 13.02 -4.45 12.45
C CYS A 181 12.88 -5.91 12.88
N TRP A 182 13.34 -6.22 14.10
CA TRP A 182 13.22 -7.54 14.72
C TRP A 182 13.02 -7.44 16.24
N VAL A 183 12.38 -8.46 16.83
CA VAL A 183 12.10 -8.50 18.27
C VAL A 183 12.94 -9.58 18.94
N THR A 184 13.67 -9.19 19.98
CA THR A 184 14.43 -10.09 20.84
C THR A 184 13.96 -9.89 22.27
N ASP A 185 13.35 -10.93 22.86
CA ASP A 185 12.78 -10.88 24.21
C ASP A 185 11.77 -9.73 24.44
N HIS A 186 12.20 -8.66 25.11
CA HIS A 186 11.38 -7.48 25.40
C HIS A 186 11.84 -6.25 24.59
N VAL A 187 12.80 -6.42 23.69
CA VAL A 187 13.43 -5.33 22.94
C VAL A 187 13.04 -5.40 21.47
N ILE A 188 12.47 -4.31 20.96
CA ILE A 188 12.20 -4.09 19.55
C ILE A 188 13.39 -3.34 18.95
N ASN A 189 14.10 -3.96 18.02
CA ASN A 189 15.32 -3.41 17.45
C ASN A 189 15.05 -2.84 16.06
N PHE A 190 15.57 -1.63 15.80
CA PHE A 190 15.60 -0.99 14.49
C PHE A 190 17.06 -0.78 14.08
N GLY A 191 17.45 -1.26 12.91
CA GLY A 191 18.85 -1.20 12.48
C GLY A 191 19.13 -2.07 11.26
N ARG A 192 20.41 -2.24 10.93
CA ARG A 192 20.82 -3.31 10.03
C ARG A 192 20.91 -4.61 10.84
N CYS A 193 20.03 -5.57 10.59
CA CYS A 193 20.09 -6.89 11.20
C CYS A 193 21.26 -7.68 10.60
N GLU A 194 22.48 -7.42 11.07
CA GLU A 194 23.71 -8.04 10.57
C GLU A 194 24.70 -8.24 11.72
N PHE A 195 25.15 -9.47 11.92
CA PHE A 195 25.98 -9.86 13.06
C PHE A 195 27.02 -10.90 12.66
N SER A 196 28.02 -11.05 13.53
CA SER A 196 29.04 -12.10 13.49
C SER A 196 30.01 -12.06 12.30
N ASP A 197 31.03 -12.91 12.39
CA ASP A 197 31.97 -13.14 11.30
C ASP A 197 31.32 -13.91 10.16
N THR A 198 31.83 -13.71 8.94
CA THR A 198 31.31 -14.36 7.74
C THR A 198 31.54 -15.87 7.75
N VAL A 199 30.47 -16.64 7.49
CA VAL A 199 30.52 -18.10 7.27
C VAL A 199 30.38 -18.40 5.77
N THR A 200 31.22 -19.28 5.23
CA THR A 200 31.10 -19.72 3.83
C THR A 200 30.13 -20.88 3.69
N ILE A 201 29.19 -20.79 2.75
CA ILE A 201 28.26 -21.86 2.37
C ILE A 201 28.41 -22.14 0.87
N GLU A 202 29.01 -23.29 0.53
CA GLU A 202 29.29 -23.67 -0.85
C GLU A 202 28.37 -24.79 -1.34
N LEU A 203 27.85 -24.65 -2.57
CA LEU A 203 27.06 -25.68 -3.23
C LEU A 203 27.87 -26.98 -3.37
N GLY A 204 27.30 -28.09 -2.91
CA GLY A 204 27.92 -29.41 -2.93
C GLY A 204 28.80 -29.72 -1.70
N LYS A 205 29.06 -28.73 -0.84
CA LYS A 205 29.76 -28.89 0.45
C LYS A 205 28.77 -28.69 1.60
N GLU A 206 28.69 -27.48 2.14
CA GLU A 206 27.79 -27.11 3.25
C GLU A 206 26.32 -27.07 2.79
N ALA A 207 26.08 -26.62 1.54
CA ALA A 207 24.76 -26.64 0.93
C ALA A 207 24.58 -27.83 -0.01
N LYS A 208 23.43 -28.50 0.09
CA LYS A 208 22.99 -29.52 -0.89
C LYS A 208 22.38 -28.88 -2.13
N ASP A 209 21.66 -27.78 -1.95
CA ASP A 209 20.97 -27.05 -3.01
C ASP A 209 20.95 -25.55 -2.71
N ILE A 210 21.02 -24.74 -3.76
CA ILE A 210 20.88 -23.28 -3.67
C ILE A 210 20.00 -22.84 -4.83
N SER A 211 18.83 -22.31 -4.52
CA SER A 211 17.93 -21.72 -5.50
C SER A 211 17.89 -20.20 -5.36
N ARG A 212 17.81 -19.50 -6.50
CA ARG A 212 17.61 -18.05 -6.56
C ARG A 212 16.11 -17.75 -6.74
N SER A 213 15.60 -16.83 -5.95
CA SER A 213 14.36 -16.11 -6.23
C SER A 213 14.71 -14.71 -6.67
N ASP A 214 14.24 -14.32 -7.85
CA ASP A 214 14.33 -12.94 -8.28
C ASP A 214 13.56 -12.05 -7.30
N SER A 215 14.08 -10.86 -7.08
CA SER A 215 13.41 -9.83 -6.31
C SER A 215 12.28 -9.22 -7.13
N LYS A 216 11.39 -8.49 -6.46
CA LYS A 216 10.48 -7.53 -7.11
C LYS A 216 11.12 -6.14 -7.26
N GLY A 217 12.39 -5.96 -6.87
CA GLY A 217 13.04 -4.65 -6.85
C GLY A 217 13.59 -4.26 -8.23
N THR A 218 13.81 -2.97 -8.41
CA THR A 218 14.42 -2.39 -9.61
C THR A 218 15.94 -2.41 -9.48
N TYR A 219 16.57 -3.56 -9.76
CA TYR A 219 18.02 -3.62 -9.95
C TYR A 219 18.42 -2.61 -11.02
N ALA A 220 19.29 -1.66 -10.66
CA ALA A 220 19.73 -0.60 -11.54
C ALA A 220 21.19 -0.26 -11.26
N THR A 221 21.97 -0.13 -12.33
CA THR A 221 23.39 0.19 -12.30
C THR A 221 23.68 1.63 -12.71
N ARG A 222 22.67 2.34 -13.25
CA ARG A 222 22.70 3.76 -13.62
C ARG A 222 21.41 4.45 -13.16
N ILE A 223 21.55 5.54 -12.42
CA ILE A 223 20.41 6.30 -11.88
C ILE A 223 20.36 7.70 -12.48
N TYR A 224 19.21 8.04 -13.07
CA TYR A 224 18.80 9.41 -13.35
C TYR A 224 18.01 9.93 -12.14
N ALA A 225 18.61 10.86 -11.39
CA ALA A 225 18.02 11.36 -10.16
C ALA A 225 17.43 12.76 -10.34
N PHE A 226 16.22 12.96 -9.81
CA PHE A 226 15.55 14.25 -9.73
C PHE A 226 15.14 14.54 -8.29
N GLY A 227 15.16 15.80 -7.88
CA GLY A 227 14.54 16.24 -6.62
C GLY A 227 13.11 16.75 -6.84
N SER A 228 12.63 17.54 -5.88
CA SER A 228 11.31 18.18 -5.95
C SER A 228 11.22 19.29 -7.01
N THR A 229 10.00 19.74 -7.27
CA THR A 229 9.69 21.00 -7.98
C THR A 229 9.66 22.21 -7.04
N ARG A 230 9.68 22.00 -5.71
CA ARG A 230 9.58 23.06 -4.69
C ARG A 230 10.76 24.02 -4.78
N ASN A 231 10.45 25.32 -4.72
CA ASN A 231 11.41 26.43 -4.75
C ASN A 231 12.33 26.49 -5.97
N ILE A 232 11.96 25.80 -7.06
CA ILE A 232 12.74 25.80 -8.29
C ILE A 232 12.45 27.08 -9.10
N PRO A 233 13.48 27.87 -9.45
CA PRO A 233 13.33 29.05 -10.29
C PRO A 233 12.72 28.75 -11.66
N THR A 234 11.94 29.68 -12.22
CA THR A 234 11.34 29.52 -13.56
C THR A 234 12.40 29.41 -14.67
N ASN A 235 13.56 30.03 -14.49
CA ASN A 235 14.73 29.97 -15.37
C ASN A 235 15.70 28.82 -15.03
N TYR A 236 15.40 27.97 -14.05
CA TYR A 236 16.27 26.87 -13.66
C TYR A 236 16.38 25.86 -14.81
N ARG A 237 17.58 25.82 -15.40
CA ARG A 237 18.09 25.00 -16.52
C ARG A 237 17.16 24.85 -17.75
N PRO A 238 17.72 24.69 -18.97
CA PRO A 238 16.91 24.33 -20.13
C PRO A 238 16.24 22.98 -19.88
N ILE A 239 14.99 22.82 -20.32
CA ILE A 239 14.31 21.54 -20.26
C ILE A 239 14.67 20.77 -21.54
N ASP A 240 15.60 19.84 -21.45
CA ASP A 240 15.85 18.82 -22.45
C ASP A 240 14.86 17.64 -22.31
N GLN A 241 14.63 16.88 -23.39
CA GLN A 241 13.67 15.76 -23.46
C GLN A 241 13.91 14.65 -22.42
N SER A 242 15.07 14.65 -21.74
CA SER A 242 15.43 13.76 -20.64
C SER A 242 14.74 14.08 -19.30
N ALA A 243 14.12 15.26 -19.15
CA ALA A 243 13.41 15.66 -17.92
C ALA A 243 11.94 15.18 -17.86
N VAL A 244 11.53 14.28 -18.75
CA VAL A 244 10.18 13.72 -18.76
C VAL A 244 10.09 12.58 -17.74
N VAL A 245 9.48 12.86 -16.59
CA VAL A 245 9.06 11.84 -15.63
C VAL A 245 7.55 11.67 -15.75
N ASN A 246 7.07 10.43 -15.93
CA ASN A 246 5.65 10.11 -16.05
C ASN A 246 4.90 10.82 -17.21
N GLY A 247 5.59 11.14 -18.32
CA GLY A 247 4.97 11.72 -19.52
C GLY A 247 4.61 13.21 -19.43
N ILE A 248 4.95 13.89 -18.32
CA ILE A 248 4.74 15.33 -18.15
C ILE A 248 6.11 16.00 -17.97
N VAL A 249 6.38 17.02 -18.77
CA VAL A 249 7.57 17.86 -18.62
C VAL A 249 7.38 18.77 -17.39
N GLN A 250 8.10 18.51 -16.31
CA GLN A 250 8.11 19.35 -15.10
C GLN A 250 9.53 19.78 -14.75
N LYS A 251 9.73 21.06 -14.40
CA LYS A 251 11.02 21.56 -13.89
C LYS A 251 11.25 21.05 -12.47
N ARG A 252 12.19 20.13 -12.32
CA ARG A 252 12.62 19.54 -11.04
C ARG A 252 14.08 19.84 -10.79
N LEU A 253 14.50 19.81 -9.52
CA LEU A 253 15.91 19.83 -9.16
C LEU A 253 16.65 18.70 -9.89
N MET A 254 17.79 19.03 -10.51
CA MET A 254 18.63 18.08 -11.25
C MET A 254 19.94 17.84 -10.50
N LEU A 255 20.65 16.77 -10.86
CA LEU A 255 22.03 16.55 -10.42
C LEU A 255 22.94 17.76 -10.79
N PRO A 256 24.09 17.94 -10.14
CA PRO A 256 25.01 19.04 -10.44
C PRO A 256 25.36 19.10 -11.93
N ALA A 257 25.56 20.32 -12.45
CA ALA A 257 25.80 20.52 -13.87
C ALA A 257 27.00 19.69 -14.37
N GLY A 258 26.84 19.02 -15.52
CA GLY A 258 27.84 18.08 -16.04
C GLY A 258 27.75 16.65 -15.47
N THR A 259 26.81 16.38 -14.56
CA THR A 259 26.54 15.03 -14.03
C THR A 259 25.15 14.57 -14.47
N PRO A 260 25.01 13.89 -15.63
CA PRO A 260 23.71 13.47 -16.14
C PRO A 260 23.08 12.31 -15.36
N TYR A 261 23.90 11.46 -14.75
CA TYR A 261 23.49 10.27 -14.02
C TYR A 261 24.56 9.86 -12.99
N VAL A 262 24.22 8.90 -12.14
CA VAL A 262 25.16 8.26 -11.21
C VAL A 262 25.26 6.77 -11.53
N ASP A 263 26.49 6.31 -11.80
CA ASP A 263 26.78 4.90 -12.07
C ASP A 263 27.23 4.15 -10.81
N ALA A 264 26.92 2.86 -10.77
CA ALA A 264 27.34 1.94 -9.71
C ALA A 264 28.86 1.72 -9.67
N ARG A 265 29.53 1.83 -10.82
CA ARG A 265 30.99 1.73 -10.96
C ARG A 265 31.48 2.65 -12.06
N GLU A 266 32.71 3.14 -11.92
CA GLU A 266 33.34 3.97 -12.95
C GLU A 266 33.57 3.17 -14.24
N GLY A 267 33.33 3.82 -15.39
CA GLY A 267 33.55 3.22 -16.71
C GLY A 267 32.47 2.23 -17.17
N LEU A 268 31.27 2.26 -16.58
CA LEU A 268 30.12 1.48 -17.05
C LEU A 268 29.71 1.94 -18.46
N SER A 269 29.68 1.02 -19.43
CA SER A 269 29.25 1.37 -20.78
C SER A 269 27.72 1.44 -20.89
N ASP A 270 27.21 2.17 -21.88
CA ASP A 270 25.75 2.31 -22.12
C ASP A 270 25.07 0.96 -22.40
N LEU A 271 25.79 -0.03 -22.93
CA LEU A 271 25.26 -1.38 -23.18
C LEU A 271 25.21 -2.25 -21.91
N GLU A 272 26.05 -1.95 -20.92
CA GLU A 272 26.05 -2.63 -19.62
C GLU A 272 25.09 -1.97 -18.62
N ALA A 273 24.68 -0.72 -18.88
CA ALA A 273 23.85 0.06 -17.99
C ALA A 273 22.40 -0.44 -17.95
N ILE A 274 21.93 -0.77 -16.75
CA ILE A 274 20.51 -0.93 -16.44
C ILE A 274 20.05 0.36 -15.77
N GLU A 275 19.21 1.09 -16.47
CA GLU A 275 18.82 2.46 -16.14
C GLU A 275 17.55 2.51 -15.31
N ALA A 276 17.53 3.39 -14.31
CA ALA A 276 16.30 3.74 -13.58
C ALA A 276 16.23 5.25 -13.31
N VAL A 277 15.00 5.76 -13.25
CA VAL A 277 14.69 7.14 -12.88
C VAL A 277 14.18 7.16 -11.45
N VAL A 278 14.73 8.04 -10.61
CA VAL A 278 14.38 8.13 -9.18
C VAL A 278 14.11 9.58 -8.81
N VAL A 279 13.03 9.81 -8.06
CA VAL A 279 12.62 11.13 -7.58
C VAL A 279 12.73 11.20 -6.06
N PHE A 280 13.43 12.21 -5.57
CA PHE A 280 13.61 12.52 -4.15
C PHE A 280 12.83 13.79 -3.79
N ASP A 281 11.53 13.69 -3.55
CA ASP A 281 10.66 14.85 -3.33
C ASP A 281 11.00 15.68 -2.08
N ASP A 282 11.74 15.11 -1.12
CA ASP A 282 12.21 15.80 0.08
C ASP A 282 13.52 16.60 -0.13
N ILE A 283 14.17 16.44 -1.30
CA ILE A 283 15.37 17.15 -1.68
C ILE A 283 15.01 18.28 -2.65
N TYR A 284 15.17 19.51 -2.17
CA TYR A 284 14.86 20.73 -2.91
C TYR A 284 15.60 21.92 -2.28
N PRO A 285 15.77 23.04 -3.00
CA PRO A 285 16.36 24.24 -2.44
C PRO A 285 15.55 24.72 -1.23
N LYS A 286 16.13 24.59 -0.03
CA LYS A 286 15.46 24.90 1.22
C LYS A 286 16.41 25.55 2.22
N ARG A 287 15.88 26.52 2.97
CA ARG A 287 16.52 27.12 4.13
C ARG A 287 15.69 26.75 5.35
N VAL A 288 16.36 26.35 6.44
CA VAL A 288 15.74 26.26 7.76
C VAL A 288 15.82 27.64 8.41
N GLY A 289 14.71 28.36 8.43
CA GLY A 289 14.55 29.65 9.10
C GLY A 289 14.29 29.48 10.60
N GLU A 290 14.46 30.56 11.35
CA GLU A 290 14.20 30.61 12.80
C GLU A 290 13.32 31.83 13.11
N ILE A 291 12.21 31.60 13.81
CA ILE A 291 11.29 32.66 14.20
C ILE A 291 11.94 33.54 15.27
N THR A 292 12.06 34.82 14.96
CA THR A 292 12.71 35.81 15.83
C THR A 292 11.76 36.51 16.78
N ASP A 293 10.50 36.67 16.37
CA ASP A 293 9.42 37.21 17.19
C ASP A 293 8.05 36.71 16.69
N VAL A 294 7.07 36.67 17.60
CA VAL A 294 5.68 36.26 17.32
C VAL A 294 4.72 37.28 17.92
N SER A 295 3.71 37.67 17.16
CA SER A 295 2.59 38.49 17.62
C SER A 295 1.26 37.84 17.23
N SER A 296 0.18 38.24 17.89
CA SER A 296 -1.17 37.79 17.57
C SER A 296 -2.18 38.92 17.66
N TYR A 297 -3.32 38.73 16.98
CA TYR A 297 -4.48 39.62 17.08
C TYR A 297 -5.77 38.83 16.91
N GLU A 298 -6.86 39.33 17.48
CA GLU A 298 -8.20 38.76 17.28
C GLU A 298 -8.91 39.43 16.10
N SER A 299 -9.60 38.64 15.29
CA SER A 299 -10.55 39.16 14.28
C SER A 299 -11.82 38.30 14.26
N GLU A 300 -12.93 38.91 13.85
CA GLU A 300 -14.17 38.16 13.60
C GLU A 300 -14.05 37.39 12.29
N VAL A 301 -14.43 36.11 12.34
CA VAL A 301 -14.52 35.20 11.20
C VAL A 301 -15.97 34.80 11.04
N ASN A 302 -16.50 34.92 9.82
CA ASN A 302 -17.82 34.41 9.47
C ASN A 302 -17.72 32.91 9.26
N ASN A 303 -18.41 32.16 10.09
CA ASN A 303 -18.58 30.72 9.92
C ASN A 303 -19.57 30.44 8.78
N GLU A 304 -19.49 29.23 8.20
CA GLU A 304 -20.41 28.80 7.13
C GLU A 304 -21.88 28.81 7.55
N ASP A 305 -22.17 28.73 8.85
CA ASP A 305 -23.51 28.81 9.44
C ASP A 305 -24.03 30.26 9.61
N GLY A 306 -23.24 31.27 9.21
CA GLY A 306 -23.58 32.69 9.32
C GLY A 306 -23.35 33.28 10.71
N THR A 307 -22.69 32.56 11.63
CA THR A 307 -22.27 33.10 12.93
C THR A 307 -20.89 33.73 12.87
N ASN A 308 -20.67 34.82 13.62
CA ASN A 308 -19.34 35.41 13.80
C ASN A 308 -18.68 34.79 15.02
N THR A 309 -17.49 34.22 14.85
CA THR A 309 -16.63 33.83 15.97
C THR A 309 -15.35 34.64 15.95
N LYS A 310 -14.81 34.93 17.13
CA LYS A 310 -13.49 35.55 17.27
C LYS A 310 -12.43 34.47 17.08
N ALA A 311 -11.51 34.68 16.13
CA ALA A 311 -10.35 33.82 15.93
C ALA A 311 -9.06 34.61 16.18
N THR A 312 -8.07 33.92 16.72
CA THR A 312 -6.73 34.46 16.98
C THR A 312 -5.82 34.14 15.82
N PHE A 313 -5.29 35.17 15.17
CA PHE A 313 -4.36 35.06 14.05
C PHE A 313 -2.94 35.31 14.53
N TYR A 314 -1.98 34.57 13.97
CA TYR A 314 -0.57 34.64 14.38
C TYR A 314 0.30 35.20 13.26
N ARG A 315 1.20 36.11 13.66
CA ARG A 315 2.22 36.70 12.79
C ARG A 315 3.60 36.49 13.38
N PHE A 316 4.60 36.42 12.52
CA PHE A 316 5.99 36.24 12.95
C PHE A 316 6.98 37.00 12.07
N THR A 317 8.19 37.18 12.59
CA THR A 317 9.34 37.76 11.87
C THR A 317 10.51 36.78 11.84
N ASP A 318 11.34 36.84 10.80
CA ASP A 318 12.62 36.13 10.69
C ASP A 318 13.69 37.12 10.22
N THR A 319 14.58 37.55 11.12
CA THR A 319 15.67 38.49 10.76
C THR A 319 16.81 37.83 10.01
N GLY A 320 16.82 36.51 9.88
CA GLY A 320 17.81 35.75 9.11
C GLY A 320 17.54 35.72 7.61
N ILE A 321 16.46 36.36 7.15
CA ILE A 321 16.13 36.52 5.73
C ILE A 321 15.53 37.91 5.49
N SER A 322 15.82 38.49 4.33
CA SER A 322 15.08 39.65 3.81
C SER A 322 14.36 39.22 2.54
N PHE A 323 13.06 39.45 2.49
CA PHE A 323 12.17 38.90 1.48
C PHE A 323 11.42 40.01 0.74
N SER A 324 11.02 39.72 -0.49
CA SER A 324 10.20 40.58 -1.34
C SER A 324 9.08 39.77 -1.98
N LYS A 325 7.92 40.38 -2.21
CA LYS A 325 6.82 39.75 -2.98
C LYS A 325 7.27 39.30 -4.37
N GLU A 326 8.28 39.93 -4.96
CA GLU A 326 8.86 39.51 -6.25
C GLU A 326 9.57 38.15 -6.21
N TYR A 327 9.82 37.62 -5.00
CA TYR A 327 10.48 36.32 -4.83
C TYR A 327 9.48 35.18 -4.88
N ILE A 328 8.18 35.46 -4.78
CA ILE A 328 7.12 34.45 -4.86
C ILE A 328 7.09 33.87 -6.28
N LEU A 329 7.01 32.55 -6.40
CA LEU A 329 6.90 31.90 -7.71
C LEU A 329 5.50 32.13 -8.29
N GLU A 330 5.44 32.45 -9.58
CA GLU A 330 4.18 32.72 -10.27
C GLU A 330 3.22 31.51 -10.16
N GLY A 331 1.98 31.78 -9.73
CA GLY A 331 0.97 30.75 -9.54
C GLY A 331 1.16 29.84 -8.31
N GLN A 332 2.12 30.13 -7.43
CA GLN A 332 2.30 29.42 -6.18
C GLN A 332 1.93 30.29 -4.97
N GLU A 333 1.42 29.63 -3.93
CA GLU A 333 1.23 30.23 -2.62
C GLU A 333 2.44 29.93 -1.74
N LEU A 334 2.78 30.87 -0.86
CA LEU A 334 3.83 30.66 0.13
C LEU A 334 3.31 29.73 1.21
N LYS A 335 4.15 28.79 1.62
CA LYS A 335 3.85 27.90 2.75
C LYS A 335 5.05 27.73 3.64
N ILE A 336 4.81 27.58 4.94
CA ILE A 336 5.83 27.16 5.89
C ILE A 336 5.51 25.78 6.42
N LYS A 337 6.54 24.95 6.54
CA LYS A 337 6.50 23.73 7.33
C LYS A 337 7.34 23.93 8.57
N PHE A 338 6.76 23.74 9.75
CA PHE A 338 7.51 23.83 11.01
C PHE A 338 8.42 22.61 11.15
N GLU A 339 9.65 22.81 11.62
CA GLU A 339 10.66 21.77 11.89
C GLU A 339 10.98 21.67 13.39
N SER A 340 10.33 22.49 14.22
CA SER A 340 10.38 22.40 15.69
C SER A 340 9.16 23.06 16.32
N GLY A 341 9.13 23.07 17.67
CA GLY A 341 8.09 23.75 18.43
C GLY A 341 6.79 22.95 18.54
N LYS A 342 5.73 23.62 18.97
CA LYS A 342 4.41 23.01 19.15
C LYS A 342 3.75 22.59 17.84
N LEU A 343 4.09 23.28 16.76
CA LEU A 343 3.57 23.02 15.42
C LEU A 343 4.50 22.10 14.60
N ASN A 344 5.51 21.47 15.21
CA ASN A 344 6.52 20.68 14.50
C ASN A 344 5.90 19.69 13.52
N GLY A 345 6.31 19.82 12.26
CA GLY A 345 5.90 18.99 11.14
C GLY A 345 4.55 19.33 10.52
N MET A 346 3.86 20.36 11.00
CA MET A 346 2.66 20.92 10.38
C MET A 346 3.04 21.94 9.28
N GLU A 347 2.24 21.99 8.22
CA GLU A 347 2.37 22.90 7.09
C GLU A 347 1.19 23.88 7.08
N PHE A 348 1.50 25.16 6.86
CA PHE A 348 0.51 26.22 6.77
C PHE A 348 0.81 27.12 5.57
N GLY A 349 -0.23 27.65 4.92
CA GLY A 349 -0.07 28.81 4.04
C GLY A 349 0.45 30.00 4.83
N VAL A 350 1.17 30.91 4.18
CA VAL A 350 1.60 32.18 4.80
C VAL A 350 1.40 33.36 3.86
N ALA A 351 1.02 34.50 4.41
CA ALA A 351 0.98 35.77 3.69
C ALA A 351 2.18 36.63 4.09
N PHE A 352 2.95 37.08 3.10
CA PHE A 352 4.07 38.01 3.32
C PHE A 352 3.61 39.46 3.22
N ASN A 353 4.08 40.29 4.16
CA ASN A 353 3.75 41.71 4.28
C ASN A 353 2.22 41.94 4.22
N PRO A 354 1.46 41.38 5.19
CA PRO A 354 0.00 41.43 5.20
C PRO A 354 -0.53 42.86 5.36
N LEU A 355 0.30 43.78 5.89
CA LEU A 355 -0.04 45.20 6.08
C LEU A 355 0.19 46.05 4.82
N GLY A 356 0.80 45.50 3.77
CA GLY A 356 1.04 46.22 2.52
C GLY A 356 2.02 47.40 2.65
N LEU A 357 2.96 47.33 3.58
CA LEU A 357 3.98 48.37 3.79
C LEU A 357 5.02 48.35 2.67
N THR A 358 5.69 49.48 2.43
CA THR A 358 6.80 49.54 1.47
C THR A 358 7.95 48.65 1.94
N GLU A 359 8.41 47.72 1.09
CA GLU A 359 9.43 46.72 1.46
C GLU A 359 10.82 47.32 1.68
N LYS A 360 11.10 48.48 1.08
CA LYS A 360 12.36 49.21 1.23
C LYS A 360 12.10 50.62 1.74
N ASN A 361 13.02 51.10 2.56
CA ASN A 361 13.09 52.49 2.96
C ASN A 361 13.62 53.36 1.81
N ASP A 362 13.50 54.68 1.94
CA ASP A 362 13.97 55.64 0.93
C ASP A 362 15.48 55.54 0.63
N ASP A 363 16.27 55.03 1.59
CA ASP A 363 17.71 54.79 1.45
C ASP A 363 18.06 53.44 0.77
N GLY A 364 17.04 52.65 0.39
CA GLY A 364 17.18 51.35 -0.26
C GLY A 364 17.42 50.18 0.70
N THR A 365 17.50 50.42 2.02
CA THR A 365 17.56 49.37 3.04
C THR A 365 16.20 48.68 3.19
N TRP A 366 16.20 47.44 3.68
CA TRP A 366 14.96 46.71 3.95
C TRP A 366 14.19 47.35 5.09
N ASN A 367 12.89 47.56 4.90
CA ASN A 367 11.99 48.02 5.95
C ASN A 367 11.64 46.83 6.88
N PRO A 368 12.09 46.82 8.14
CA PRO A 368 11.83 45.72 9.06
C PRO A 368 10.34 45.49 9.31
N ASP A 369 9.52 46.54 9.30
CA ASP A 369 8.08 46.44 9.56
C ASP A 369 7.33 45.75 8.40
N ALA A 370 7.90 45.79 7.19
CA ALA A 370 7.38 45.07 6.03
C ALA A 370 7.80 43.59 6.01
N GLN A 371 8.79 43.18 6.83
CA GLN A 371 9.28 41.80 6.93
C GLN A 371 8.45 40.96 7.90
N LEU A 372 7.12 41.04 7.74
CA LEU A 372 6.14 40.40 8.60
C LEU A 372 5.40 39.30 7.85
N TRP A 373 5.23 38.15 8.49
CA TRP A 373 4.56 36.98 7.93
C TRP A 373 3.31 36.67 8.74
N GLU A 374 2.20 36.38 8.09
CA GLU A 374 0.98 35.91 8.73
C GLU A 374 0.73 34.46 8.38
N ILE A 375 0.46 33.65 9.40
CA ILE A 375 0.13 32.23 9.21
C ILE A 375 -1.35 32.13 8.86
N VAL A 376 -1.63 31.51 7.72
CA VAL A 376 -2.99 31.23 7.27
C VAL A 376 -3.51 30.04 8.05
N GLN A 377 -4.60 30.27 8.79
CA GLN A 377 -5.27 29.24 9.57
C GLN A 377 -5.90 28.19 8.63
N ASN A 378 -5.79 26.91 8.98
CA ASN A 378 -6.44 25.81 8.26
C ASN A 378 -7.04 24.78 9.23
N GLU A 379 -7.89 23.88 8.71
CA GLU A 379 -8.50 22.79 9.49
C GLU A 379 -7.93 21.41 9.12
N ASP A 380 -6.78 21.37 8.44
CA ASP A 380 -6.16 20.16 7.88
C ASP A 380 -5.82 19.10 8.96
N TYR A 381 -5.78 19.52 10.22
CA TYR A 381 -5.42 18.70 11.38
C TYR A 381 -6.61 18.36 12.29
N GLY A 382 -7.82 18.34 11.72
CA GLY A 382 -9.06 17.99 12.42
C GLY A 382 -9.58 19.06 13.39
N ARG A 383 -8.91 20.21 13.44
CA ARG A 383 -9.32 21.44 14.13
C ARG A 383 -8.63 22.63 13.45
N SER A 384 -9.19 23.82 13.66
CA SER A 384 -8.59 25.06 13.18
C SER A 384 -7.28 25.37 13.90
N LEU A 385 -6.17 25.46 13.16
CA LEU A 385 -4.82 25.74 13.66
C LEU A 385 -4.13 26.82 12.81
N PRO A 386 -3.23 27.63 13.40
CA PRO A 386 -2.83 27.65 14.82
C PRO A 386 -3.94 28.18 15.76
N ASP A 387 -3.81 27.94 17.07
CA ASP A 387 -4.75 28.40 18.11
C ASP A 387 -4.05 28.74 19.45
N GLU A 388 -4.78 28.99 20.53
CA GLU A 388 -4.21 29.37 21.84
C GLU A 388 -3.35 28.27 22.51
N VAL A 389 -3.44 27.02 22.08
CA VAL A 389 -2.69 25.89 22.62
C VAL A 389 -1.50 25.57 21.72
N LEU A 390 -1.76 25.40 20.42
CA LEU A 390 -0.80 25.06 19.38
C LEU A 390 -0.56 26.31 18.51
N PHE A 391 0.49 27.04 18.85
CA PHE A 391 0.89 28.29 18.19
C PHE A 391 2.41 28.36 18.00
N PRO A 392 2.89 29.15 17.02
CA PRO A 392 4.31 29.39 16.84
C PRO A 392 4.91 30.13 18.05
N SER A 393 6.16 29.84 18.36
CA SER A 393 6.92 30.53 19.41
C SER A 393 8.25 31.05 18.88
N LYS A 394 8.80 32.06 19.55
CA LYS A 394 10.16 32.53 19.28
C LYS A 394 11.17 31.39 19.43
N GLY A 395 12.05 31.25 18.45
CA GLY A 395 13.04 30.17 18.33
C GLY A 395 12.55 28.95 17.55
N ASP A 396 11.27 28.88 17.18
CA ASP A 396 10.76 27.78 16.35
C ASP A 396 11.38 27.84 14.96
N LYS A 397 11.73 26.68 14.42
CA LYS A 397 12.34 26.51 13.11
C LYS A 397 11.28 26.17 12.07
N TYR A 398 11.48 26.64 10.84
CA TYR A 398 10.57 26.38 9.73
C TYR A 398 11.30 26.32 8.38
N VAL A 399 10.66 25.72 7.39
CA VAL A 399 11.09 25.71 5.99
C VAL A 399 10.05 26.43 5.15
N LEU A 400 10.48 27.44 4.40
CA LEU A 400 9.64 28.19 3.46
C LEU A 400 9.60 27.52 2.09
N SER A 401 8.41 27.41 1.51
CA SER A 401 8.17 26.96 0.15
C SER A 401 7.31 27.96 -0.64
N GLY A 402 7.32 27.86 -1.98
CA GLY A 402 6.56 28.74 -2.88
C GLY A 402 7.35 29.94 -3.41
N TRP A 403 8.69 29.93 -3.30
CA TRP A 403 9.52 31.09 -3.62
C TRP A 403 10.75 30.71 -4.46
N ASN A 404 11.30 31.69 -5.17
CA ASN A 404 12.45 31.54 -6.05
C ASN A 404 13.76 31.57 -5.26
N ALA A 405 14.37 30.40 -5.08
CA ALA A 405 15.61 30.23 -4.31
C ALA A 405 16.84 30.93 -4.89
N GLU A 406 16.83 31.39 -6.15
CA GLU A 406 17.94 32.17 -6.75
C GLU A 406 17.90 33.64 -6.36
N LYS A 407 16.76 34.16 -5.88
CA LYS A 407 16.61 35.58 -5.53
C LYS A 407 17.47 36.00 -4.35
N ILE A 408 17.90 35.04 -3.53
CA ILE A 408 18.84 35.24 -2.43
C ILE A 408 20.08 34.38 -2.70
N SER A 409 20.83 34.76 -3.74
CA SER A 409 21.97 34.02 -4.27
C SER A 409 23.06 33.73 -3.23
N GLU A 410 23.21 34.61 -2.23
CA GLU A 410 24.15 34.46 -1.11
C GLU A 410 23.95 33.16 -0.31
N LEU A 411 22.73 32.60 -0.32
CA LEU A 411 22.44 31.36 0.40
C LEU A 411 22.87 30.10 -0.37
N GLY A 412 23.16 30.19 -1.67
CA GLY A 412 23.63 29.04 -2.46
C GLY A 412 22.71 27.80 -2.42
N LEU A 413 21.40 27.99 -2.18
CA LEU A 413 20.48 26.89 -1.85
C LEU A 413 20.30 25.89 -2.98
N VAL A 414 20.30 26.38 -4.23
CA VAL A 414 20.16 25.51 -5.41
C VAL A 414 21.36 24.58 -5.50
N ALA A 415 22.58 25.12 -5.50
CA ALA A 415 23.81 24.31 -5.56
C ALA A 415 23.93 23.33 -4.38
N THR A 416 23.53 23.76 -3.18
CA THR A 416 23.51 22.89 -1.99
C THR A 416 22.54 21.72 -2.17
N ALA A 417 21.34 21.97 -2.67
CA ALA A 417 20.34 20.93 -2.92
C ALA A 417 20.76 19.99 -4.05
N GLU A 418 21.40 20.49 -5.12
CA GLU A 418 21.95 19.63 -6.19
C GLU A 418 23.01 18.67 -5.65
N GLN A 419 23.85 19.14 -4.72
CA GLN A 419 24.85 18.30 -4.07
C GLN A 419 24.21 17.28 -3.12
N GLU A 420 23.20 17.68 -2.32
CA GLU A 420 22.39 16.78 -1.50
C GLU A 420 21.74 15.68 -2.36
N LEU A 421 21.21 16.04 -3.54
CA LEU A 421 20.63 15.10 -4.50
C LEU A 421 21.68 14.13 -5.06
N LEU A 422 22.89 14.61 -5.38
CA LEU A 422 23.98 13.76 -5.84
C LEU A 422 24.40 12.74 -4.77
N GLU A 423 24.50 13.17 -3.51
CA GLU A 423 24.82 12.29 -2.39
C GLU A 423 23.73 11.25 -2.14
N ALA A 424 22.46 11.66 -2.20
CA ALA A 424 21.32 10.75 -2.11
C ALA A 424 21.29 9.75 -3.28
N ALA A 425 21.55 10.19 -4.51
CA ALA A 425 21.62 9.33 -5.69
C ALA A 425 22.78 8.33 -5.63
N ARG A 426 23.95 8.74 -5.12
CA ARG A 426 25.09 7.83 -4.87
C ARG A 426 24.77 6.77 -3.83
N LYS A 427 24.12 7.16 -2.72
CA LYS A 427 23.64 6.21 -1.70
C LYS A 427 22.60 5.24 -2.30
N TYR A 428 21.70 5.74 -3.14
CA TYR A 428 20.67 4.95 -3.79
C TYR A 428 21.28 3.93 -4.76
N VAL A 429 22.15 4.34 -5.69
CA VAL A 429 22.76 3.41 -6.65
C VAL A 429 23.61 2.34 -5.97
N ALA A 430 24.33 2.71 -4.90
CA ALA A 430 25.11 1.75 -4.12
C ALA A 430 24.23 0.69 -3.44
N LYS A 431 22.96 1.02 -3.16
CA LYS A 431 21.97 0.08 -2.64
C LYS A 431 21.34 -0.77 -3.75
N THR A 432 20.99 -0.17 -4.90
CA THR A 432 20.26 -0.86 -5.98
C THR A 432 21.14 -1.64 -6.95
N CYS A 433 22.46 -1.41 -6.94
CA CYS A 433 23.42 -2.19 -7.71
C CYS A 433 23.81 -3.51 -7.02
N ILE A 434 23.39 -3.69 -5.76
CA ILE A 434 23.51 -4.97 -5.09
C ILE A 434 22.32 -5.81 -5.56
N ASP A 435 22.61 -6.93 -6.23
CA ASP A 435 21.59 -7.90 -6.64
C ASP A 435 20.69 -8.20 -5.44
N ASP A 436 19.43 -7.80 -5.47
CA ASP A 436 18.49 -7.96 -4.38
C ASP A 436 17.77 -9.32 -4.43
N GLY A 437 18.22 -10.21 -5.33
CA GLY A 437 17.84 -11.60 -5.33
C GLY A 437 18.03 -12.24 -3.95
N THR A 438 17.07 -13.06 -3.58
CA THR A 438 17.13 -13.86 -2.35
C THR A 438 17.47 -15.30 -2.73
N TYR A 439 18.33 -15.93 -1.94
CA TYR A 439 18.82 -17.27 -2.19
C TYR A 439 18.36 -18.20 -1.09
N THR A 440 17.68 -19.27 -1.45
CA THR A 440 17.34 -20.32 -0.48
C THR A 440 18.41 -21.40 -0.56
N ALA A 441 19.25 -21.44 0.47
CA ALA A 441 20.26 -22.47 0.65
C ALA A 441 19.68 -23.61 1.51
N THR A 442 19.55 -24.79 0.92
CA THR A 442 19.21 -26.02 1.64
C THR A 442 20.51 -26.68 2.11
N LEU A 443 20.74 -26.73 3.42
CA LEU A 443 21.99 -27.27 3.97
C LEU A 443 22.06 -28.80 3.84
N ASN A 444 23.28 -29.32 3.79
CA ASN A 444 23.54 -30.75 3.76
C ASN A 444 23.27 -31.38 5.13
N SER A 445 22.32 -32.32 5.21
CA SER A 445 21.93 -32.95 6.48
C SER A 445 23.09 -33.63 7.23
N ILE A 446 24.06 -34.22 6.52
CA ILE A 446 25.23 -34.87 7.15
C ILE A 446 26.14 -33.82 7.79
N TRP A 447 26.32 -32.69 7.12
CA TRP A 447 27.14 -31.59 7.62
C TRP A 447 26.50 -30.98 8.87
N VAL A 448 25.21 -30.63 8.83
CA VAL A 448 24.49 -30.09 9.99
C VAL A 448 24.47 -31.07 11.15
N HIS A 449 24.25 -32.37 10.90
CA HIS A 449 24.21 -33.38 11.97
C HIS A 449 25.54 -33.52 12.74
N LYS A 450 26.69 -33.25 12.10
CA LYS A 450 28.01 -33.32 12.77
C LYS A 450 28.18 -32.28 13.87
N ASP A 451 27.57 -31.11 13.71
CA ASP A 451 27.63 -30.01 14.68
C ASP A 451 26.38 -29.12 14.55
N GLN A 452 25.28 -29.56 15.17
CA GLN A 452 23.98 -28.93 15.00
C GLN A 452 23.91 -27.50 15.58
N ILE A 453 24.79 -27.18 16.54
CA ILE A 453 24.83 -25.86 17.16
C ILE A 453 25.58 -24.89 16.26
N ASN A 454 26.81 -25.22 15.84
CA ASN A 454 27.63 -24.30 15.04
C ASN A 454 27.21 -24.26 13.55
N HIS A 455 26.47 -25.26 13.07
CA HIS A 455 25.91 -25.29 11.71
C HIS A 455 24.45 -24.81 11.67
N SER A 456 24.04 -24.02 12.66
CA SER A 456 22.73 -23.36 12.72
C SER A 456 22.91 -21.85 12.81
N PHE A 457 22.33 -21.11 11.88
CA PHE A 457 22.62 -19.68 11.70
C PHE A 457 21.47 -18.78 12.14
N ASP A 458 21.78 -17.77 12.95
CA ASP A 458 20.80 -16.79 13.39
C ASP A 458 20.49 -15.76 12.31
N ILE A 459 19.38 -15.05 12.49
CA ILE A 459 19.04 -13.92 11.62
C ILE A 459 20.16 -12.88 11.66
N GLY A 460 20.52 -12.32 10.50
CA GLY A 460 21.63 -11.39 10.36
C GLY A 460 23.03 -12.02 10.32
N GLN A 461 23.17 -13.34 10.48
CA GLN A 461 24.46 -14.02 10.29
C GLN A 461 25.02 -13.73 8.88
N ARG A 462 26.23 -13.19 8.79
CA ARG A 462 26.92 -12.96 7.52
C ARG A 462 27.29 -14.27 6.85
N ILE A 463 26.98 -14.41 5.56
CA ILE A 463 27.23 -15.59 4.74
C ILE A 463 27.97 -15.20 3.47
N ASN A 464 29.04 -15.92 3.13
CA ASN A 464 29.61 -15.95 1.79
C ASN A 464 29.00 -17.15 1.03
N LEU A 465 28.05 -16.86 0.14
CA LEU A 465 27.36 -17.87 -0.64
C LEU A 465 28.14 -18.19 -1.91
N VAL A 466 28.57 -19.44 -2.08
CA VAL A 466 29.37 -19.87 -3.23
C VAL A 466 28.56 -20.82 -4.10
N ASN A 467 28.17 -20.32 -5.27
CA ASN A 467 27.52 -21.10 -6.33
C ASN A 467 28.10 -20.67 -7.68
N PRO A 468 28.92 -21.51 -8.35
CA PRO A 468 29.54 -21.17 -9.64
C PRO A 468 28.55 -20.82 -10.77
N ALA A 469 27.29 -21.25 -10.65
CA ALA A 469 26.24 -20.91 -11.61
C ALA A 469 25.69 -19.49 -11.42
N TYR A 470 25.79 -18.94 -10.20
CA TYR A 470 25.23 -17.63 -9.85
C TYR A 470 26.30 -16.56 -9.65
N PHE A 471 27.49 -16.94 -9.13
CA PHE A 471 28.56 -16.02 -8.77
C PHE A 471 29.90 -16.55 -9.22
N LYS A 472 30.78 -15.65 -9.69
CA LYS A 472 32.15 -15.99 -10.07
C LYS A 472 33.06 -16.19 -8.84
N ASP A 473 32.94 -15.29 -7.86
CA ASP A 473 33.84 -15.21 -6.69
C ASP A 473 33.10 -15.40 -5.35
N GLY A 474 31.88 -15.97 -5.40
CA GLY A 474 30.95 -16.00 -4.27
C GLY A 474 30.22 -14.66 -4.07
N ARG A 475 29.30 -14.64 -3.10
CA ARG A 475 28.51 -13.46 -2.75
C ARG A 475 28.41 -13.32 -1.25
N LEU A 476 28.88 -12.20 -0.73
CA LEU A 476 28.63 -11.79 0.65
C LEU A 476 27.18 -11.33 0.80
N SER A 477 26.50 -11.88 1.79
CA SER A 477 25.15 -11.48 2.18
C SER A 477 24.86 -11.91 3.62
N ARG A 478 23.59 -12.01 4.01
CA ARG A 478 23.18 -12.36 5.38
C ARG A 478 21.92 -13.22 5.40
N VAL A 479 21.74 -13.97 6.48
CA VAL A 479 20.50 -14.71 6.74
C VAL A 479 19.36 -13.72 7.02
N ILE A 480 18.29 -13.79 6.23
CA ILE A 480 17.05 -13.00 6.37
C ILE A 480 15.81 -13.87 6.64
N GLY A 481 15.97 -15.19 6.64
CA GLY A 481 14.93 -16.14 7.02
C GLY A 481 15.45 -17.56 7.12
N PHE A 482 14.65 -18.45 7.71
CA PHE A 482 14.93 -19.88 7.78
C PHE A 482 13.63 -20.70 7.88
N GLU A 483 13.70 -21.95 7.44
CA GLU A 483 12.68 -22.99 7.67
C GLU A 483 13.39 -24.27 8.13
N ILE A 484 13.02 -24.77 9.31
CA ILE A 484 13.68 -25.91 9.96
C ILE A 484 12.62 -26.93 10.40
N ASN A 485 12.87 -28.20 10.10
CA ASN A 485 12.05 -29.31 10.60
C ASN A 485 12.27 -29.49 12.10
N LEU A 486 11.22 -29.45 12.92
CA LEU A 486 11.36 -29.58 14.37
C LEU A 486 11.57 -31.03 14.82
N ASP A 487 11.02 -31.99 14.08
CA ASP A 487 11.17 -33.42 14.37
C ASP A 487 12.60 -33.89 14.11
N LYS A 488 13.24 -33.33 13.06
CA LYS A 488 14.64 -33.57 12.71
C LYS A 488 15.32 -32.26 12.27
N PRO A 489 15.80 -31.44 13.23
CA PRO A 489 16.41 -30.13 12.92
C PRO A 489 17.59 -30.15 11.97
N TYR A 490 18.34 -31.26 11.96
CA TYR A 490 19.48 -31.45 11.06
C TYR A 490 19.08 -31.87 9.64
N ASP A 491 17.83 -32.24 9.39
CA ASP A 491 17.42 -32.78 8.09
C ASP A 491 17.04 -31.66 7.11
N SER A 492 18.01 -31.28 6.28
CA SER A 492 17.89 -30.29 5.20
C SER A 492 17.28 -28.94 5.64
N PRO A 493 17.78 -28.29 6.71
CA PRO A 493 17.28 -26.97 7.08
C PRO A 493 17.55 -25.96 5.95
N GLN A 494 16.62 -25.04 5.76
CA GLN A 494 16.66 -24.05 4.69
C GLN A 494 16.93 -22.67 5.28
N TYR A 495 17.84 -21.92 4.67
CA TYR A 495 18.13 -20.53 5.01
C TYR A 495 17.91 -19.64 3.81
N THR A 496 17.15 -18.57 4.01
CA THR A 496 16.97 -17.50 3.03
C THR A 496 18.05 -16.46 3.26
N ILE A 497 18.88 -16.22 2.25
CA ILE A 497 20.05 -15.34 2.28
C ILE A 497 19.83 -14.19 1.30
N GLY A 498 20.00 -12.95 1.74
CA GLY A 498 19.78 -11.76 0.91
C GLY A 498 19.98 -10.45 1.66
N GLU A 499 19.92 -9.32 0.94
CA GLU A 499 20.16 -7.99 1.49
C GLU A 499 18.88 -7.26 1.92
N SER A 500 17.77 -7.57 1.25
CA SER A 500 16.46 -7.00 1.49
C SER A 500 15.44 -8.14 1.58
N THR A 501 14.56 -8.06 2.56
CA THR A 501 13.31 -8.81 2.49
C THR A 501 12.39 -8.04 1.56
N ALA A 502 11.90 -8.66 0.50
CA ALA A 502 10.75 -8.13 -0.21
C ALA A 502 9.58 -8.09 0.78
N TYR A 503 9.35 -6.94 1.42
CA TYR A 503 8.15 -6.70 2.20
C TYR A 503 7.01 -6.56 1.21
N SER A 504 6.52 -7.71 0.73
CA SER A 504 5.45 -7.75 -0.27
C SER A 504 4.13 -7.25 0.30
N ARG A 505 3.97 -7.07 1.62
CA ARG A 505 2.68 -6.72 2.21
C ARG A 505 2.28 -5.26 1.99
N LEU A 506 3.21 -4.30 1.95
CA LEU A 506 2.86 -2.92 1.57
C LEU A 506 2.56 -2.85 0.07
N SER A 507 3.38 -3.48 -0.77
CA SER A 507 3.09 -3.62 -2.20
C SER A 507 1.77 -4.35 -2.45
N ASP A 508 1.36 -5.35 -1.66
CA ASP A 508 0.07 -6.02 -1.80
C ASP A 508 -1.09 -5.14 -1.30
N ILE A 509 -0.86 -4.24 -0.32
CA ILE A 509 -1.84 -3.22 0.11
C ILE A 509 -1.95 -2.10 -0.94
N GLU A 510 -0.82 -1.57 -1.44
CA GLU A 510 -0.75 -0.60 -2.54
C GLU A 510 -1.31 -1.18 -3.84
N THR A 511 -1.03 -2.45 -4.15
CA THR A 511 -1.59 -3.16 -5.31
C THR A 511 -3.08 -3.43 -5.11
N GLN A 512 -3.56 -3.68 -3.88
CA GLN A 512 -5.01 -3.76 -3.62
C GLN A 512 -5.70 -2.40 -3.76
N VAL A 513 -5.07 -1.32 -3.28
CA VAL A 513 -5.54 0.06 -3.45
C VAL A 513 -5.53 0.46 -4.93
N GLU A 514 -4.44 0.17 -5.65
CA GLU A 514 -4.27 0.43 -7.08
C GLU A 514 -5.18 -0.44 -7.95
N GLU A 515 -5.32 -1.76 -7.69
CA GLU A 515 -6.28 -2.64 -8.39
C GLU A 515 -7.74 -2.23 -8.15
N LEU A 516 -8.07 -1.69 -6.97
CA LEU A 516 -9.39 -1.13 -6.67
C LEU A 516 -9.65 0.16 -7.47
N THR A 517 -8.66 1.05 -7.61
CA THR A 517 -8.75 2.22 -8.51
C THR A 517 -8.69 1.85 -10.00
N PHE A 518 -7.97 0.79 -10.36
CA PHE A 518 -7.73 0.40 -11.76
C PHE A 518 -8.88 -0.42 -12.37
N LYS A 519 -9.77 -0.99 -11.55
CA LYS A 519 -11.03 -1.61 -12.01
C LYS A 519 -12.20 -0.61 -12.15
N GLY A 520 -11.89 0.68 -12.32
CA GLY A 520 -12.77 1.65 -12.98
C GLY A 520 -13.96 2.15 -12.18
N GLN A 521 -13.83 2.32 -10.85
CA GLN A 521 -14.82 3.04 -10.05
C GLN A 521 -14.16 4.06 -9.13
N THR A 522 -14.10 5.31 -9.59
CA THR A 522 -14.01 6.48 -8.72
C THR A 522 -15.33 6.62 -7.97
N PHE A 523 -15.30 6.57 -6.64
CA PHE A 523 -16.39 7.10 -5.82
C PHE A 523 -15.82 8.08 -4.80
N THR A 524 -15.94 9.36 -5.13
CA THR A 524 -16.11 10.41 -4.14
C THR A 524 -17.47 10.23 -3.47
N GLY A 525 -17.52 10.30 -2.13
CA GLY A 525 -18.77 10.51 -1.39
C GLY A 525 -18.99 9.60 -0.18
N SER A 526 -18.95 10.22 0.99
CA SER A 526 -19.37 9.76 2.31
C SER A 526 -20.48 8.73 2.40
N GLY A 527 -20.30 7.79 3.34
CA GLY A 527 -21.33 7.33 4.28
C GLY A 527 -22.52 6.54 3.74
N GLY A 528 -22.48 5.21 3.87
CA GLY A 528 -23.67 4.37 3.81
C GLY A 528 -23.40 2.95 3.31
N SER A 529 -23.89 1.96 4.05
CA SER A 529 -23.76 0.51 3.84
C SER A 529 -23.95 0.06 2.38
N ASN A 530 -22.92 -0.57 1.78
CA ASN A 530 -22.97 -1.04 0.40
C ASN A 530 -23.81 -2.33 0.24
N ILE A 531 -24.91 -2.26 -0.52
CA ILE A 531 -25.75 -3.40 -0.93
C ILE A 531 -25.27 -3.89 -2.30
N TYR A 532 -25.07 -5.20 -2.47
CA TYR A 532 -24.64 -5.78 -3.75
C TYR A 532 -25.70 -5.59 -4.84
N VAL A 533 -25.33 -5.03 -6.00
CA VAL A 533 -26.26 -4.75 -7.11
C VAL A 533 -26.12 -5.80 -8.22
N ILE A 534 -27.14 -6.65 -8.40
CA ILE A 534 -27.20 -7.70 -9.44
C ILE A 534 -27.43 -7.05 -10.82
N LYS A 535 -26.47 -7.19 -11.74
CA LYS A 535 -26.51 -6.60 -13.10
C LYS A 535 -27.20 -7.53 -14.12
N THR A 536 -27.44 -7.03 -15.35
CA THR A 536 -28.29 -7.71 -16.35
C THR A 536 -27.84 -9.12 -16.74
N ASN A 537 -26.53 -9.39 -16.76
CA ASN A 537 -25.96 -10.71 -17.09
C ASN A 537 -25.30 -11.40 -15.88
N ASP A 538 -25.60 -10.91 -14.68
CA ASP A 538 -25.10 -11.46 -13.43
C ASP A 538 -25.91 -12.72 -13.05
N ALA A 539 -25.19 -13.81 -12.76
CA ALA A 539 -25.78 -15.09 -12.37
C ALA A 539 -26.04 -15.20 -10.86
N THR A 540 -25.73 -14.14 -10.09
CA THR A 540 -25.94 -14.07 -8.64
C THR A 540 -27.43 -14.22 -8.30
N ALA A 541 -27.73 -15.10 -7.35
CA ALA A 541 -29.09 -15.30 -6.86
C ALA A 541 -29.58 -14.09 -6.02
N ALA A 542 -30.85 -13.75 -6.17
CA ALA A 542 -31.48 -12.70 -5.36
C ALA A 542 -31.57 -13.13 -3.88
N SER A 543 -31.24 -12.21 -2.98
CA SER A 543 -31.30 -12.37 -1.53
C SER A 543 -31.71 -11.06 -0.85
N ASN A 544 -32.03 -11.11 0.45
CA ASN A 544 -32.43 -9.91 1.21
C ASN A 544 -31.30 -8.88 1.39
N PHE A 545 -30.08 -9.18 0.96
CA PHE A 545 -28.89 -8.33 1.11
C PHE A 545 -28.34 -7.84 -0.25
N ASN A 546 -29.07 -8.09 -1.33
CA ASN A 546 -28.74 -7.60 -2.65
C ASN A 546 -29.96 -6.97 -3.35
N VAL A 547 -29.71 -6.17 -4.38
CA VAL A 547 -30.74 -5.45 -5.14
C VAL A 547 -30.51 -5.62 -6.63
N PHE A 548 -31.58 -5.70 -7.44
CA PHE A 548 -31.44 -5.72 -8.90
C PHE A 548 -31.08 -4.33 -9.43
N SER A 549 -30.21 -4.28 -10.43
CA SER A 549 -29.96 -3.04 -11.17
C SER A 549 -31.21 -2.62 -11.97
N ALA A 550 -31.30 -1.33 -12.29
CA ALA A 550 -32.37 -0.81 -13.15
C ALA A 550 -32.45 -1.56 -14.49
N LEU A 551 -31.29 -1.86 -15.11
CA LEU A 551 -31.24 -2.59 -16.37
C LEU A 551 -31.65 -4.07 -16.23
N ARG A 552 -31.33 -4.73 -15.11
CA ARG A 552 -31.80 -6.10 -14.84
C ARG A 552 -33.31 -6.13 -14.63
N THR A 553 -33.84 -5.13 -13.93
CA THR A 553 -35.29 -4.97 -13.68
C THR A 553 -36.06 -4.73 -14.98
N LEU A 554 -35.54 -3.87 -15.87
CA LEU A 554 -36.13 -3.61 -17.19
C LEU A 554 -36.16 -4.84 -18.11
N ARG A 555 -35.27 -5.82 -17.90
CA ARG A 555 -35.26 -7.08 -18.64
C ARG A 555 -36.15 -8.15 -18.02
N MET A 556 -36.27 -8.19 -16.70
CA MET A 556 -36.98 -9.27 -16.00
C MET A 556 -38.49 -9.03 -15.87
N PHE A 557 -38.93 -7.79 -15.80
CA PHE A 557 -40.34 -7.45 -15.57
C PHE A 557 -40.93 -6.70 -16.75
N LEU A 558 -42.17 -7.03 -17.11
CA LEU A 558 -42.92 -6.31 -18.11
C LEU A 558 -43.09 -4.83 -17.73
N ARG A 559 -42.72 -3.96 -18.65
CA ARG A 559 -42.87 -2.52 -18.52
C ARG A 559 -44.33 -2.10 -18.62
N LYS A 560 -44.65 -0.99 -17.95
CA LYS A 560 -45.98 -0.36 -17.96
C LYS A 560 -46.00 0.98 -18.70
N ASP A 561 -44.82 1.49 -19.04
CA ASP A 561 -44.57 2.84 -19.57
C ASP A 561 -44.10 2.86 -21.03
N ALA A 562 -43.74 1.70 -21.59
CA ALA A 562 -43.34 1.53 -22.98
C ALA A 562 -43.83 0.20 -23.55
N SER A 563 -43.87 0.09 -24.89
CA SER A 563 -44.16 -1.18 -25.57
C SER A 563 -43.16 -2.26 -25.13
N ASP A 564 -43.69 -3.42 -24.76
CA ASP A 564 -42.90 -4.54 -24.24
C ASP A 564 -43.54 -5.89 -24.62
N VAL A 565 -42.77 -6.96 -24.56
CA VAL A 565 -43.17 -8.30 -25.00
C VAL A 565 -42.88 -9.32 -23.90
N ALA A 566 -43.89 -10.13 -23.57
CA ALA A 566 -43.69 -11.32 -22.75
C ALA A 566 -43.20 -12.45 -23.64
N GLU A 567 -41.94 -12.88 -23.47
CA GLU A 567 -41.37 -14.00 -24.23
C GLU A 567 -41.90 -15.36 -23.77
N GLU A 568 -42.52 -15.42 -22.58
CA GLU A 568 -43.03 -16.64 -21.95
C GLU A 568 -44.50 -16.50 -21.50
N VAL A 569 -45.13 -17.64 -21.19
CA VAL A 569 -46.54 -17.68 -20.74
C VAL A 569 -46.69 -17.03 -19.35
N ILE A 570 -47.54 -16.00 -19.27
CA ILE A 570 -47.88 -15.34 -18.01
C ILE A 570 -49.21 -15.87 -17.48
N THR A 571 -49.19 -16.41 -16.26
CA THR A 571 -50.39 -16.89 -15.57
C THR A 571 -50.93 -15.82 -14.62
N PHE A 572 -52.15 -15.34 -14.87
CA PHE A 572 -52.84 -14.37 -14.01
C PHE A 572 -53.85 -15.08 -13.10
N LEU A 573 -53.45 -15.36 -11.86
CA LEU A 573 -54.28 -16.13 -10.91
C LEU A 573 -55.62 -15.46 -10.55
N LYS A 574 -55.72 -14.13 -10.69
CA LYS A 574 -56.92 -13.34 -10.37
C LYS A 574 -57.59 -12.74 -11.61
N GLY A 575 -57.25 -13.21 -12.80
CA GLY A 575 -57.74 -12.69 -14.08
C GLY A 575 -56.88 -11.56 -14.66
N LEU A 576 -57.07 -11.29 -15.95
CA LEU A 576 -56.38 -10.24 -16.72
C LEU A 576 -57.44 -9.29 -17.30
N LEU A 577 -57.23 -7.98 -17.13
CA LEU A 577 -58.12 -6.94 -17.66
C LEU A 577 -57.31 -6.08 -18.64
N ILE A 578 -57.73 -6.05 -19.90
CA ILE A 578 -57.02 -5.35 -20.98
C ILE A 578 -57.84 -4.12 -21.41
N GLY A 579 -57.21 -2.94 -21.46
CA GLY A 579 -57.85 -1.65 -21.78
C GLY A 579 -58.50 -0.97 -20.57
N LYS A 580 -58.71 0.35 -20.63
CA LYS A 580 -59.22 1.17 -19.51
C LYS A 580 -60.58 0.72 -18.95
N ASN A 581 -61.37 -0.07 -19.71
CA ASN A 581 -62.66 -0.64 -19.33
C ASN A 581 -62.78 -2.15 -19.65
N GLY A 582 -61.68 -2.89 -19.79
CA GLY A 582 -61.72 -4.34 -20.07
C GLY A 582 -62.09 -4.72 -21.52
N SER A 583 -61.76 -3.87 -22.50
CA SER A 583 -61.95 -4.15 -23.93
C SER A 583 -60.61 -4.22 -24.66
N GLY A 584 -60.16 -5.43 -25.03
CA GLY A 584 -59.21 -5.60 -26.14
C GLY A 584 -58.41 -6.92 -26.17
N ILE A 585 -58.70 -7.77 -27.16
CA ILE A 585 -57.70 -8.47 -28.00
C ILE A 585 -58.22 -8.37 -29.45
N THR A 586 -57.40 -7.91 -30.39
CA THR A 586 -57.70 -7.98 -31.83
C THR A 586 -56.59 -8.72 -32.55
N VAL A 587 -56.86 -9.96 -32.96
CA VAL A 587 -55.97 -10.72 -33.85
C VAL A 587 -56.25 -10.27 -35.29
N ARG A 588 -55.19 -9.93 -36.03
CA ARG A 588 -55.26 -9.73 -37.48
C ARG A 588 -54.39 -10.79 -38.15
N GLU A 589 -55.01 -11.69 -38.89
CA GLU A 589 -54.35 -12.43 -39.97
C GLU A 589 -55.20 -12.33 -41.23
N LEU A 590 -54.55 -12.06 -42.37
CA LEU A 590 -55.14 -12.19 -43.70
C LEU A 590 -54.36 -13.26 -44.48
N TYR A 591 -55.05 -14.38 -44.66
CA TYR A 591 -54.89 -15.63 -45.45
C TYR A 591 -54.30 -15.53 -46.90
N PRO A 592 -54.22 -16.63 -47.70
CA PRO A 592 -53.65 -17.99 -47.50
C PRO A 592 -52.97 -18.60 -48.76
N THR A 593 -52.37 -19.81 -48.68
CA THR A 593 -52.67 -20.89 -49.65
C THR A 593 -52.52 -22.26 -49.01
N THR A 594 -53.57 -23.07 -49.19
CA THR A 594 -53.86 -24.42 -48.68
C THR A 594 -53.10 -25.55 -49.38
N VAL A 595 -52.72 -26.61 -48.65
CA VAL A 595 -53.17 -28.02 -48.84
C VAL A 595 -53.22 -28.76 -47.47
N LEU A 596 -54.31 -29.50 -47.25
CA LEU A 596 -54.85 -30.25 -46.07
C LEU A 596 -54.02 -31.47 -45.60
N PRO A 597 -54.44 -32.27 -44.57
CA PRO A 597 -55.28 -32.02 -43.38
C PRO A 597 -54.71 -32.60 -42.06
N ASN A 598 -55.08 -32.04 -40.89
CA ASN A 598 -55.76 -32.80 -39.81
C ASN A 598 -56.05 -31.95 -38.56
N MET A 599 -57.20 -32.29 -37.94
CA MET A 599 -57.68 -32.00 -36.58
C MET A 599 -58.46 -30.69 -36.28
N SER A 600 -59.78 -30.92 -36.29
CA SER A 600 -60.81 -30.54 -35.31
C SER A 600 -60.98 -29.09 -34.86
N LEU A 601 -62.05 -28.48 -35.36
CA LEU A 601 -63.01 -27.66 -34.59
C LEU A 601 -64.33 -27.57 -35.40
N TYR A 602 -65.36 -28.27 -34.94
CA TYR A 602 -66.77 -28.04 -35.31
C TYR A 602 -67.43 -27.45 -34.05
N SER A 603 -68.36 -26.50 -34.05
CA SER A 603 -69.13 -25.75 -35.05
C SER A 603 -69.70 -24.52 -34.30
N THR A 604 -70.25 -23.45 -34.88
CA THR A 604 -71.49 -23.40 -35.69
C THR A 604 -71.57 -22.08 -36.49
N ILE A 605 -72.40 -22.10 -37.54
CA ILE A 605 -72.32 -21.42 -38.85
C ILE A 605 -73.38 -20.30 -38.99
N GLN A 606 -73.14 -19.24 -39.80
CA GLN A 606 -73.93 -18.92 -41.03
C GLN A 606 -73.59 -17.60 -41.75
N HIS A 607 -73.02 -17.76 -42.96
CA HIS A 607 -73.42 -17.29 -44.31
C HIS A 607 -73.59 -15.82 -44.75
N TYR A 608 -73.32 -15.68 -46.06
CA TYR A 608 -73.56 -14.61 -47.07
C TYR A 608 -72.37 -13.69 -47.39
N SER A 609 -72.01 -13.31 -48.63
CA SER A 609 -72.20 -13.78 -50.02
C SER A 609 -71.57 -12.74 -50.98
N VAL A 610 -71.08 -13.17 -52.18
CA VAL A 610 -70.91 -12.39 -53.44
C VAL A 610 -69.80 -11.30 -53.47
N ILE A 611 -68.63 -11.48 -54.11
CA ILE A 611 -68.27 -11.58 -55.55
C ILE A 611 -68.04 -10.22 -56.26
N ASN A 612 -66.81 -10.10 -56.79
CA ASN A 612 -66.32 -9.46 -58.03
C ASN A 612 -65.92 -7.97 -58.15
N SER A 613 -64.68 -7.87 -58.66
CA SER A 613 -64.17 -7.05 -59.76
C SER A 613 -63.89 -5.56 -59.52
N LEU A 614 -62.59 -5.24 -59.43
CA LEU A 614 -61.87 -4.34 -60.35
C LEU A 614 -60.39 -4.24 -59.90
N ILE A 615 -59.54 -5.17 -60.36
CA ILE A 615 -58.09 -4.94 -60.44
C ILE A 615 -57.74 -5.05 -61.92
N THR A 616 -57.63 -3.90 -62.56
CA THR A 616 -56.99 -3.73 -63.86
C THR A 616 -55.99 -2.59 -63.71
N ALA A 617 -54.75 -2.89 -64.11
CA ALA A 617 -53.69 -1.96 -64.50
C ALA A 617 -53.11 -1.02 -63.43
N TYR A 618 -52.00 -1.47 -62.81
CA TYR A 618 -50.72 -0.77 -62.95
C TYR A 618 -49.55 -1.68 -62.52
N ILE A 619 -49.37 -2.80 -63.24
CA ILE A 619 -48.04 -3.39 -63.43
C ILE A 619 -47.64 -3.00 -64.85
N HIS A 620 -46.90 -1.91 -64.96
CA HIS A 620 -45.92 -1.68 -66.00
C HIS A 620 -45.08 -0.48 -65.57
N TYR A 621 -43.79 -0.57 -65.89
CA TYR A 621 -42.72 0.42 -65.79
C TYR A 621 -41.78 0.36 -64.56
N LEU A 622 -40.62 -0.24 -64.88
CA LEU A 622 -39.26 0.08 -64.43
C LEU A 622 -38.67 -0.71 -63.26
N SER A 623 -38.28 -1.95 -63.55
CA SER A 623 -36.92 -2.39 -63.23
C SER A 623 -36.22 -2.78 -64.53
N ASP A 624 -35.52 -1.82 -65.12
CA ASP A 624 -34.58 -2.08 -66.19
C ASP A 624 -33.22 -2.49 -65.59
N SER A 625 -32.54 -3.34 -66.36
CA SER A 625 -31.09 -3.59 -66.37
C SER A 625 -30.50 -4.77 -65.55
N CYS A 626 -30.28 -5.84 -66.31
CA CYS A 626 -29.07 -6.70 -66.43
C CYS A 626 -28.99 -7.98 -65.56
N ILE A 627 -29.17 -9.23 -66.07
CA ILE A 627 -28.47 -10.02 -67.13
C ILE A 627 -27.02 -10.33 -66.69
N LEU A 628 -26.68 -11.51 -66.12
CA LEU A 628 -26.49 -12.88 -66.68
C LEU A 628 -24.99 -13.27 -66.65
N HIS A 629 -24.68 -14.42 -66.01
CA HIS A 629 -24.07 -15.64 -66.58
C HIS A 629 -22.93 -16.33 -65.79
N HIS A 630 -23.19 -17.62 -65.52
CA HIS A 630 -22.33 -18.83 -65.56
C HIS A 630 -21.00 -18.99 -64.79
N TYR A 631 -21.03 -19.95 -63.85
CA TYR A 631 -20.23 -21.19 -63.76
C TYR A 631 -18.74 -21.21 -64.22
N LYS A 632 -17.82 -21.54 -63.30
CA LYS A 632 -16.98 -22.78 -63.31
C LYS A 632 -15.92 -22.81 -62.16
N LYS A 633 -15.83 -23.95 -61.46
CA LYS A 633 -14.68 -24.48 -60.68
C LYS A 633 -13.43 -24.71 -61.59
N PRO A 634 -12.24 -25.18 -61.15
CA PRO A 634 -11.67 -25.48 -59.81
C PRO A 634 -10.29 -24.77 -59.59
N THR A 635 -9.52 -24.91 -58.51
CA THR A 635 -8.42 -25.92 -58.38
C THR A 635 -7.58 -25.66 -57.11
N LYS A 636 -7.14 -26.79 -56.56
CA LYS A 636 -6.16 -27.16 -55.52
C LYS A 636 -4.84 -26.37 -55.33
N LEU A 637 -4.33 -26.55 -54.08
CA LEU A 637 -2.94 -26.78 -53.59
C LEU A 637 -1.98 -25.57 -53.71
N ILE A 638 -1.15 -25.24 -52.71
CA ILE A 638 -0.24 -26.06 -51.89
C ILE A 638 -0.28 -25.60 -50.44
#